data_AF-A0A7X3ZFD6-F1
#
_entry.id   AF-A0A7X3ZFD6-F1
#
_cell.length_a   1.000
_cell.length_b   1.000
_cell.length_c   1.000
_cell.angle_alpha   90.00
_cell.angle_beta   90.00
_cell.angle_gamma   90.00
#
_symmetry.space_group_name_H-M   'P 1'
#
loop_
_entity.id
_entity.type
_entity.pdbx_description
1 polymer ?
#
loop_
_entity_poly.entity_id
_entity_poly.type
_entity_poly.pdbx_seq_one_letter_code
_entity_poly.pdbx_strand_id
1 'polypeptide(L)'
;QFVAYCRAAEELDIDVQLRIPHTRQAYMVGRYLDLGPSAVLIPEVMEPETVDDAIAYAYYGPIGRRSWGGAHRRGLRGVTQGIDRRAYAAWWNDYVILAIQVESVEAVTNIRTLAKPGVSVVTFGPNDLSFSLEDHPDYPLRTVDDCMRNVAAQLAGTGISLAMGTGTSPEERDKYLEMGFTLFQGDAPS
;
A
#
# COMPACT_ATOMS: atom_id res chain seq x y z
N GLN A 1 14.09 -15.92 -8.21
CA GLN A 1 12.76 -16.05 -8.85
C GLN A 1 12.02 -14.72 -8.83
N PHE A 2 11.76 -14.08 -7.67
CA PHE A 2 11.03 -12.79 -7.62
C PHE A 2 11.63 -11.62 -8.43
N VAL A 3 12.96 -11.43 -8.39
CA VAL A 3 13.64 -10.41 -9.23
C VAL A 3 13.39 -10.63 -10.72
N ALA A 4 13.40 -11.88 -11.19
CA ALA A 4 13.15 -12.18 -12.60
C ALA A 4 11.70 -11.88 -12.98
N TYR A 5 10.74 -12.17 -12.08
CA TYR A 5 9.34 -11.79 -12.25
C TYR A 5 9.17 -10.26 -12.36
N CYS A 6 9.77 -9.49 -11.44
CA CYS A 6 9.69 -8.03 -11.48
C CYS A 6 10.29 -7.45 -12.77
N ARG A 7 11.39 -8.03 -13.26
CA ARG A 7 11.99 -7.62 -14.54
C ARG A 7 11.07 -7.91 -15.73
N ALA A 8 10.48 -9.10 -15.78
CA ALA A 8 9.54 -9.44 -16.85
C ALA A 8 8.30 -8.53 -16.82
N ALA A 9 7.80 -8.18 -15.63
CA ALA A 9 6.72 -7.21 -15.48
C ALA A 9 7.13 -5.81 -15.97
N GLU A 10 8.34 -5.35 -15.65
CA GLU A 10 8.89 -4.08 -16.15
C GLU A 10 9.02 -4.02 -17.67
N GLU A 11 9.42 -5.12 -18.32
CA GLU A 11 9.45 -5.22 -19.79
C GLU A 11 8.06 -5.11 -20.44
N LEU A 12 7.00 -5.41 -19.68
CA LEU A 12 5.60 -5.30 -20.09
C LEU A 12 4.93 -4.02 -19.60
N ASP A 13 5.67 -3.10 -18.99
CA ASP A 13 5.16 -1.88 -18.35
C ASP A 13 4.09 -2.14 -17.26
N ILE A 14 4.21 -3.29 -16.59
CA ILE A 14 3.34 -3.69 -15.48
C ILE A 14 4.09 -3.44 -14.17
N ASP A 15 3.44 -2.76 -13.24
CA ASP A 15 3.95 -2.56 -11.88
C ASP A 15 3.67 -3.78 -11.00
N VAL A 16 4.59 -4.05 -10.06
CA VAL A 16 4.48 -5.15 -9.12
C VAL A 16 4.30 -4.60 -7.72
N GLN A 17 3.23 -5.04 -7.05
CA GLN A 17 3.03 -4.83 -5.63
C GLN A 17 3.54 -6.03 -4.83
N LEU A 18 4.29 -5.75 -3.76
CA LEU A 18 4.65 -6.75 -2.75
C LEU A 18 3.94 -6.44 -1.42
N ARG A 19 3.09 -7.35 -0.95
CA ARG A 19 2.70 -7.38 0.47
C ARG A 19 3.87 -7.93 1.28
N ILE A 20 4.42 -7.14 2.20
CA ILE A 20 5.54 -7.61 3.01
C ILE A 20 5.07 -8.71 3.98
N PRO A 21 5.97 -9.60 4.45
CA PRO A 21 5.56 -10.72 5.29
C PRO A 21 4.92 -10.33 6.62
N HIS A 22 5.27 -9.18 7.19
CA HIS A 22 4.80 -8.78 8.53
C HIS A 22 4.99 -7.27 8.77
N THR A 23 4.09 -6.63 9.54
CA THR A 23 4.12 -5.19 9.88
C THR A 23 5.46 -4.71 10.44
N ARG A 24 6.04 -5.50 11.37
CA ARG A 24 7.38 -5.29 11.97
C ARG A 24 8.56 -5.30 10.99
N GLN A 25 8.34 -5.63 9.72
CA GLN A 25 9.35 -5.54 8.67
C GLN A 25 9.22 -4.25 7.83
N ALA A 26 8.40 -3.29 8.25
CA ALA A 26 8.27 -1.98 7.59
C ALA A 26 9.62 -1.26 7.42
N TYR A 27 10.54 -1.38 8.39
CA TYR A 27 11.88 -0.82 8.26
C TYR A 27 12.72 -1.43 7.11
N MET A 28 12.30 -2.58 6.57
CA MET A 28 12.96 -3.26 5.45
C MET A 28 12.38 -2.89 4.08
N VAL A 29 11.36 -2.03 4.01
CA VAL A 29 10.67 -1.65 2.75
C VAL A 29 11.64 -1.31 1.63
N GLY A 30 12.67 -0.49 1.89
CA GLY A 30 13.67 -0.15 0.89
C GLY A 30 14.40 -1.36 0.29
N ARG A 31 14.68 -2.38 1.11
CA ARG A 31 15.30 -3.65 0.64
C ARG A 31 14.35 -4.48 -0.21
N TYR A 32 13.05 -4.46 0.11
CA TYR A 32 12.06 -5.13 -0.73
C TYR A 32 11.92 -4.46 -2.09
N LEU A 33 11.87 -3.12 -2.11
CA LEU A 33 11.81 -2.32 -3.35
C LEU A 33 13.07 -2.48 -4.21
N ASP A 34 14.22 -2.76 -3.60
CA ASP A 34 15.46 -3.06 -4.30
C ASP A 34 15.41 -4.36 -5.14
N LEU A 35 14.42 -5.23 -4.88
CA LEU A 35 14.18 -6.45 -5.67
C LEU A 35 13.43 -6.20 -6.98
N GLY A 36 12.90 -4.98 -7.18
CA GLY A 36 12.17 -4.59 -8.39
C GLY A 36 10.71 -4.17 -8.24
N PRO A 37 9.93 -4.45 -7.16
CA PRO A 37 8.57 -3.94 -7.07
C PRO A 37 8.57 -2.41 -6.91
N SER A 38 7.48 -1.80 -7.37
CA SER A 38 7.21 -0.35 -7.32
C SER A 38 6.07 0.01 -6.38
N ALA A 39 5.34 -0.99 -5.91
CA ALA A 39 4.33 -0.85 -4.87
C ALA A 39 4.64 -1.80 -3.71
N VAL A 40 4.35 -1.35 -2.50
CA VAL A 40 4.50 -2.18 -1.29
C VAL A 40 3.26 -2.04 -0.42
N LEU A 41 2.80 -3.14 0.14
CA LEU A 41 1.69 -3.19 1.09
C LEU A 41 2.20 -3.65 2.46
N ILE A 42 1.98 -2.81 3.48
CA ILE A 42 2.27 -3.13 4.87
C ILE A 42 1.01 -3.75 5.49
N PRO A 43 1.05 -5.04 5.89
CA PRO A 43 -0.06 -5.65 6.60
C PRO A 43 -0.11 -5.20 8.06
N GLU A 44 -1.25 -5.44 8.69
CA GLU A 44 -1.52 -5.38 10.13
C GLU A 44 -1.01 -4.07 10.74
N VAL A 45 -1.39 -2.94 10.14
CA VAL A 45 -0.95 -1.62 10.60
C VAL A 45 -1.88 -1.13 11.70
N MET A 46 -1.36 -1.10 12.93
CA MET A 46 -2.05 -0.55 14.11
C MET A 46 -1.30 0.63 14.75
N GLU A 47 0.01 0.72 14.52
CA GLU A 47 0.89 1.68 15.20
C GLU A 47 1.43 2.75 14.24
N PRO A 48 1.46 4.04 14.63
CA PRO A 48 2.00 5.12 13.81
C PRO A 48 3.48 4.92 13.42
N GLU A 49 4.27 4.28 14.27
CA GLU A 49 5.71 4.04 14.07
C GLU A 49 5.96 3.09 12.90
N THR A 50 5.07 2.10 12.71
CA THR A 50 5.13 1.21 11.54
C THR A 50 5.02 2.01 10.24
N VAL A 51 4.11 3.00 10.22
CA VAL A 51 3.92 3.87 9.05
C VAL A 51 5.14 4.77 8.85
N ASP A 52 5.69 5.32 9.93
CA ASP A 52 6.90 6.15 9.87
C ASP A 52 8.08 5.38 9.28
N ASP A 53 8.29 4.14 9.72
CA ASP A 53 9.32 3.27 9.15
C ASP A 53 9.04 2.99 7.66
N ALA A 54 7.80 2.65 7.31
CA ALA A 54 7.46 2.38 5.91
C ALA A 54 7.74 3.59 5.01
N ILE A 55 7.34 4.80 5.40
CA ILE A 55 7.62 6.04 4.67
C ILE A 55 9.12 6.30 4.61
N ALA A 56 9.80 6.20 5.76
CA ALA A 56 11.23 6.48 5.86
C ALA A 56 12.08 5.60 4.93
N TYR A 57 11.64 4.37 4.63
CA TYR A 57 12.39 3.45 3.77
C TYR A 57 11.79 3.23 2.38
N ALA A 58 10.56 3.68 2.11
CA ALA A 58 9.99 3.71 0.76
C ALA A 58 10.54 4.88 -0.08
N TYR A 59 10.73 6.05 0.54
CA TYR A 59 11.10 7.29 -0.14
C TYR A 59 12.57 7.65 0.04
N TYR A 60 13.17 8.25 -0.98
CA TYR A 60 14.45 8.93 -0.87
C TYR A 60 14.29 10.31 -0.19
N GLY A 61 15.40 10.87 0.28
CA GLY A 61 15.41 12.23 0.83
C GLY A 61 14.91 13.27 -0.19
N PRO A 62 14.13 14.28 0.24
CA PRO A 62 13.89 14.68 1.64
C PRO A 62 12.68 14.02 2.33
N ILE A 63 11.85 13.26 1.61
CA ILE A 63 10.64 12.63 2.18
C ILE A 63 11.02 11.51 3.15
N GLY A 64 11.99 10.68 2.76
CA GLY A 64 12.49 9.58 3.56
C GLY A 64 14.01 9.52 3.60
N ARG A 65 14.52 8.34 3.89
CA ARG A 65 15.95 8.01 4.03
C ARG A 65 16.28 6.67 3.40
N ARG A 66 15.53 6.27 2.36
CA ARG A 66 15.84 5.06 1.57
C ARG A 66 17.30 5.10 1.12
N SER A 67 18.00 3.98 1.32
CA SER A 67 19.39 3.83 0.89
C SER A 67 19.49 3.79 -0.63
N TRP A 68 20.56 4.37 -1.18
CA TRP A 68 20.89 4.23 -2.59
C TRP A 68 21.52 2.85 -2.85
N GLY A 69 20.69 1.84 -3.11
CA GLY A 69 21.11 0.45 -3.33
C GLY A 69 20.16 -0.33 -4.25
N GLY A 70 20.45 -1.60 -4.50
CA GLY A 70 19.61 -2.45 -5.34
C GLY A 70 19.85 -2.28 -6.83
N ALA A 71 20.62 -3.20 -7.43
CA ALA A 71 20.86 -3.23 -8.88
C ALA A 71 19.62 -3.67 -9.69
N HIS A 72 18.51 -3.96 -9.02
CA HIS A 72 17.28 -4.52 -9.61
C HIS A 72 16.03 -3.68 -9.30
N ARG A 73 16.18 -2.54 -8.62
CA ARG A 73 15.09 -1.60 -8.39
C ARG A 73 14.48 -1.11 -9.71
N ARG A 74 13.17 -0.87 -9.71
CA ARG A 74 12.38 -0.41 -10.86
C ARG A 74 12.97 0.84 -11.51
N GLY A 75 12.88 0.91 -12.83
CA GLY A 75 13.15 2.09 -13.64
C GLY A 75 14.58 2.17 -14.17
N LEU A 76 15.55 1.46 -13.56
CA LEU A 76 16.98 1.57 -13.93
C LEU A 76 17.30 1.14 -15.36
N ARG A 77 16.46 0.27 -15.95
CA ARG A 77 16.67 -0.30 -17.30
C ARG A 77 15.75 0.30 -18.35
N GLY A 78 14.86 1.19 -17.95
CA GLY A 78 13.84 1.79 -18.81
C GLY A 78 13.76 3.29 -18.59
N VAL A 79 12.65 3.74 -18.00
CA VAL A 79 12.25 5.16 -17.92
C VAL A 79 13.28 6.10 -17.27
N THR A 80 14.23 5.57 -16.51
CA THR A 80 15.29 6.37 -15.87
C THR A 80 16.71 6.04 -16.36
N GLN A 81 16.84 5.30 -17.46
CA GLN A 81 18.16 4.96 -17.98
C GLN A 81 18.94 6.23 -18.36
N GLY A 82 20.14 6.37 -17.79
CA GLY A 82 21.04 7.48 -18.09
C GLY A 82 20.75 8.78 -17.32
N ILE A 83 19.73 8.83 -16.45
CA ILE A 83 19.52 10.00 -15.59
C ILE A 83 20.39 9.93 -14.32
N ASP A 84 20.68 11.09 -13.73
CA ASP A 84 21.49 11.15 -12.51
C ASP A 84 20.73 10.68 -11.25
N ARG A 85 21.47 10.50 -10.14
CA ARG A 85 20.92 9.94 -8.90
C ARG A 85 19.81 10.80 -8.27
N ARG A 86 19.91 12.13 -8.37
CA ARG A 86 18.92 13.05 -7.81
C ARG A 86 17.66 13.06 -8.68
N ALA A 87 17.82 13.05 -9.99
CA ALA A 87 16.70 12.93 -10.92
C ALA A 87 15.93 11.61 -10.71
N TYR A 88 16.64 10.48 -10.53
CA TYR A 88 16.02 9.20 -10.19
C TYR A 88 15.28 9.26 -8.84
N ALA A 89 15.90 9.84 -7.81
CA ALA A 89 15.28 9.94 -6.50
C ALA A 89 13.98 10.76 -6.53
N ALA A 90 13.96 11.86 -7.29
CA ALA A 90 12.76 12.67 -7.49
C ALA A 90 11.67 11.87 -8.21
N TRP A 91 12.00 11.24 -9.35
CA TRP A 91 11.06 10.38 -10.09
C TRP A 91 10.50 9.26 -9.19
N TRP A 92 11.37 8.57 -8.45
CA TRP A 92 10.95 7.48 -7.57
C TRP A 92 9.95 7.96 -6.51
N ASN A 93 10.23 9.12 -5.90
CA ASN A 93 9.36 9.68 -4.86
C ASN A 93 7.97 10.03 -5.38
N ASP A 94 7.85 10.35 -6.67
CA ASP A 94 6.55 10.59 -7.33
C ASP A 94 5.91 9.30 -7.88
N TYR A 95 6.67 8.21 -7.99
CA TYR A 95 6.26 6.96 -8.65
C TYR A 95 5.87 5.84 -7.67
N VAL A 96 6.54 5.72 -6.52
CA VAL A 96 6.31 4.62 -5.59
C VAL A 96 4.93 4.67 -4.95
N ILE A 97 4.29 3.51 -4.85
CA ILE A 97 3.04 3.34 -4.12
C ILE A 97 3.31 2.67 -2.78
N LEU A 98 3.11 3.41 -1.69
CA LEU A 98 3.10 2.87 -0.34
C LEU A 98 1.66 2.66 0.12
N ALA A 99 1.28 1.40 0.34
CA ALA A 99 -0.03 1.01 0.84
C ALA A 99 0.06 0.48 2.28
N ILE A 100 -0.97 0.76 3.07
CA ILE A 100 -1.17 0.15 4.40
C ILE A 100 -2.48 -0.65 4.41
N GLN A 101 -2.49 -1.77 5.14
CA GLN A 101 -3.65 -2.62 5.30
C GLN A 101 -4.37 -2.31 6.62
N VAL A 102 -5.66 -2.02 6.51
CA VAL A 102 -6.60 -1.87 7.64
C VAL A 102 -7.35 -3.18 7.81
N GLU A 103 -7.14 -3.82 8.94
CA GLU A 103 -7.68 -5.16 9.23
C GLU A 103 -8.07 -5.36 10.69
N SER A 104 -8.19 -4.28 11.48
CA SER A 104 -8.62 -4.35 12.87
C SER A 104 -9.46 -3.13 13.28
N VAL A 105 -10.21 -3.24 14.38
CA VAL A 105 -10.99 -2.12 14.93
C VAL A 105 -10.09 -0.96 15.40
N GLU A 106 -8.90 -1.25 15.90
CA GLU A 106 -7.89 -0.27 16.30
C GLU A 106 -7.41 0.52 15.08
N ALA A 107 -7.13 -0.18 13.96
CA ALA A 107 -6.73 0.46 12.72
C ALA A 107 -7.84 1.37 12.17
N VAL A 108 -9.10 0.92 12.21
CA VAL A 108 -10.27 1.72 11.80
C VAL A 108 -10.44 2.96 12.68
N THR A 109 -10.28 2.80 13.99
CA THR A 109 -10.40 3.90 14.97
C THR A 109 -9.31 4.94 14.77
N ASN A 110 -8.08 4.51 14.49
CA ASN A 110 -6.90 5.38 14.44
C ASN A 110 -6.49 5.78 13.01
N ILE A 111 -7.31 5.48 11.99
CA ILE A 111 -6.88 5.60 10.59
C ILE A 111 -6.40 7.00 10.21
N ARG A 112 -6.95 8.06 10.81
CA ARG A 112 -6.52 9.44 10.53
C ARG A 112 -5.06 9.70 10.95
N THR A 113 -4.59 9.00 11.99
CA THR A 113 -3.20 9.07 12.47
C THR A 113 -2.29 8.14 11.67
N LEU A 114 -2.82 6.99 11.23
CA LEU A 114 -2.07 6.00 10.48
C LEU A 114 -1.87 6.39 9.00
N ALA A 115 -2.86 7.02 8.36
CA ALA A 115 -2.81 7.42 6.95
C ALA A 115 -2.05 8.75 6.78
N LYS A 116 -0.74 8.73 7.07
CA LYS A 116 0.16 9.89 7.03
C LYS A 116 0.49 10.33 5.59
N PRO A 117 0.88 11.59 5.36
CA PRO A 117 1.46 12.01 4.07
C PRO A 117 2.62 11.09 3.67
N GLY A 118 2.57 10.55 2.45
CA GLY A 118 3.47 9.49 1.98
C GLY A 118 2.82 8.10 1.96
N VAL A 119 1.67 7.91 2.60
CA VAL A 119 0.79 6.77 2.30
C VAL A 119 -0.05 7.13 1.07
N SER A 120 0.00 6.30 0.03
CA SER A 120 -0.74 6.50 -1.22
C SER A 120 -2.09 5.77 -1.20
N VAL A 121 -2.16 4.62 -0.54
CA VAL A 121 -3.31 3.72 -0.57
C VAL A 121 -3.60 3.16 0.82
N VAL A 122 -4.88 3.14 1.21
CA VAL A 122 -5.39 2.35 2.32
C VAL A 122 -6.18 1.19 1.74
N THR A 123 -5.75 -0.03 2.03
CA THR A 123 -6.42 -1.25 1.59
C THR A 123 -7.06 -1.97 2.76
N PHE A 124 -8.13 -2.74 2.52
CA PHE A 124 -8.86 -3.44 3.57
C PHE A 124 -8.65 -4.95 3.51
N GLY A 125 -8.34 -5.56 4.65
CA GLY A 125 -8.44 -7.01 4.86
C GLY A 125 -9.80 -7.36 5.49
N PRO A 126 -10.87 -7.61 4.70
CA PRO A 126 -12.22 -7.79 5.24
C PRO A 126 -12.35 -9.03 6.14
N ASN A 127 -11.60 -10.11 5.85
CA ASN A 127 -11.64 -11.33 6.66
C ASN A 127 -11.12 -11.07 8.08
N ASP A 128 -9.93 -10.50 8.18
CA ASP A 128 -9.29 -10.18 9.45
C ASP A 128 -10.04 -9.06 10.19
N LEU A 129 -10.60 -8.07 9.48
CA LEU A 129 -11.45 -7.04 10.08
C LEU A 129 -12.76 -7.61 10.62
N SER A 130 -13.39 -8.57 9.93
CA SER A 130 -14.57 -9.28 10.43
C SER A 130 -14.23 -10.02 11.72
N PHE A 131 -13.09 -10.73 11.73
CA PHE A 131 -12.64 -11.46 12.92
C PHE A 131 -12.32 -10.51 14.09
N SER A 132 -11.69 -9.37 13.82
CA SER A 132 -11.46 -8.33 14.82
C SER A 132 -12.77 -7.76 15.40
N LEU A 133 -13.83 -7.60 14.58
CA LEU A 133 -15.15 -7.17 15.05
C LEU A 133 -15.82 -8.22 15.95
N GLU A 134 -15.64 -9.51 15.68
CA GLU A 134 -16.15 -10.61 16.52
C GLU A 134 -15.55 -10.56 17.93
N ASP A 135 -14.25 -10.22 18.04
CA ASP A 135 -13.56 -10.03 19.33
C ASP A 135 -13.94 -8.72 20.05
N HIS A 136 -14.62 -7.79 19.36
CA HIS A 136 -15.01 -6.48 19.90
C HIS A 136 -16.53 -6.26 19.79
N PRO A 137 -17.34 -7.05 20.53
CA PRO A 137 -18.80 -7.04 20.41
C PRO A 137 -19.45 -5.72 20.87
N ASP A 138 -18.72 -4.83 21.53
CA ASP A 138 -19.22 -3.51 21.94
C ASP A 138 -18.75 -2.37 21.03
N TYR A 139 -17.93 -2.65 20.00
CA TYR A 139 -17.45 -1.63 19.07
C TYR A 139 -18.62 -0.96 18.32
N PRO A 140 -18.64 0.38 18.15
CA PRO A 140 -19.80 1.08 17.62
C PRO A 140 -20.20 0.68 16.19
N LEU A 141 -19.21 0.37 15.34
CA LEU A 141 -19.43 -0.09 13.97
C LEU A 141 -19.59 -1.61 13.97
N ARG A 142 -20.64 -2.11 13.30
CA ARG A 142 -21.07 -3.51 13.45
C ARG A 142 -20.73 -4.39 12.26
N THR A 143 -20.42 -3.77 11.13
CA THR A 143 -20.08 -4.49 9.91
C THR A 143 -18.76 -3.98 9.32
N VAL A 144 -18.13 -4.82 8.51
CA VAL A 144 -16.97 -4.44 7.69
C VAL A 144 -17.31 -3.24 6.80
N ASP A 145 -18.51 -3.21 6.21
CA ASP A 145 -18.98 -2.09 5.40
C ASP A 145 -19.06 -0.79 6.19
N ASP A 146 -19.57 -0.81 7.42
CA ASP A 146 -19.64 0.38 8.26
C ASP A 146 -18.24 0.91 8.58
N CYS A 147 -17.29 -0.01 8.82
CA CYS A 147 -15.89 0.33 9.02
C CYS A 147 -15.28 0.97 7.76
N MET A 148 -15.53 0.39 6.58
CA MET A 148 -15.06 0.93 5.30
C MET A 148 -15.62 2.33 5.03
N ARG A 149 -16.93 2.55 5.23
CA ARG A 149 -17.56 3.88 5.08
C ARG A 149 -16.99 4.89 6.07
N ASN A 150 -16.78 4.48 7.32
CA ASN A 150 -16.20 5.34 8.35
C ASN A 150 -14.77 5.78 8.00
N VAL A 151 -13.92 4.86 7.55
CA VAL A 151 -12.56 5.20 7.09
C VAL A 151 -12.61 6.08 5.85
N ALA A 152 -13.49 5.78 4.88
CA ALA A 152 -13.64 6.61 3.69
C ALA A 152 -14.01 8.06 4.03
N ALA A 153 -14.93 8.25 4.99
CA ALA A 153 -15.29 9.57 5.49
C ALA A 153 -14.10 10.27 6.19
N GLN A 154 -13.33 9.54 7.01
CA GLN A 154 -12.16 10.09 7.70
C GLN A 154 -11.03 10.49 6.74
N LEU A 155 -10.90 9.82 5.59
CA LEU A 155 -9.85 10.07 4.59
C LEU A 155 -10.31 10.94 3.42
N ALA A 156 -11.57 11.38 3.41
CA ALA A 156 -12.11 12.26 2.38
C ALA A 156 -11.23 13.52 2.22
N GLY A 157 -10.87 13.83 0.97
CA GLY A 157 -10.06 15.01 0.63
C GLY A 157 -8.56 14.90 0.95
N THR A 158 -8.08 13.77 1.48
CA THR A 158 -6.64 13.58 1.76
C THR A 158 -5.82 13.26 0.51
N GLY A 159 -6.47 12.81 -0.57
CA GLY A 159 -5.81 12.29 -1.77
C GLY A 159 -5.36 10.84 -1.66
N ILE A 160 -5.59 10.18 -0.52
CA ILE A 160 -5.29 8.76 -0.30
C ILE A 160 -6.40 7.91 -0.93
N SER A 161 -6.01 6.98 -1.80
CA SER A 161 -6.95 6.08 -2.47
C SER A 161 -7.35 4.91 -1.57
N LEU A 162 -8.56 4.40 -1.76
CA LEU A 162 -9.07 3.23 -1.05
C LEU A 162 -9.07 2.00 -1.95
N ALA A 163 -8.66 0.86 -1.39
CA ALA A 163 -8.53 -0.40 -2.10
C ALA A 163 -9.17 -1.58 -1.36
N MET A 164 -9.62 -2.56 -2.14
CA MET A 164 -10.00 -3.87 -1.63
C MET A 164 -8.76 -4.77 -1.56
N GLY A 165 -8.48 -5.34 -0.38
CA GLY A 165 -7.36 -6.25 -0.14
C GLY A 165 -7.65 -7.70 -0.52
N THR A 166 -8.85 -7.99 -1.00
CA THR A 166 -9.31 -9.29 -1.49
C THR A 166 -9.89 -9.17 -2.89
N GLY A 167 -9.95 -10.29 -3.61
CA GLY A 167 -10.63 -10.36 -4.89
C GLY A 167 -12.06 -9.82 -4.78
N THR A 168 -12.44 -8.93 -5.70
CA THR A 168 -13.79 -8.35 -5.78
C THR A 168 -14.31 -8.55 -7.21
N SER A 169 -15.38 -9.32 -7.37
CA SER A 169 -15.94 -9.58 -8.70
C SER A 169 -16.45 -8.28 -9.32
N PRO A 170 -16.45 -8.13 -10.66
CA PRO A 170 -16.98 -6.93 -11.31
C PRO A 170 -18.38 -6.52 -10.84
N GLU A 171 -19.26 -7.50 -10.59
CA GLU A 171 -20.65 -7.28 -10.16
C GLU A 171 -20.77 -6.74 -8.72
N GLU A 172 -19.75 -6.97 -7.89
CA GLU A 172 -19.70 -6.50 -6.50
C GLU A 172 -19.10 -5.09 -6.37
N ARG A 173 -18.45 -4.58 -7.43
CA ARG A 173 -17.67 -3.33 -7.37
C ARG A 173 -18.51 -2.08 -7.20
N ASP A 174 -19.72 -2.04 -7.76
CA ASP A 174 -20.57 -0.84 -7.76
C ASP A 174 -20.80 -0.32 -6.34
N LYS A 175 -21.10 -1.23 -5.41
CA LYS A 175 -21.25 -0.95 -3.98
C LYS A 175 -20.01 -0.25 -3.39
N TYR A 176 -18.81 -0.71 -3.73
CA TYR A 176 -17.55 -0.16 -3.18
C TYR A 176 -17.12 1.12 -3.90
N LEU A 177 -17.42 1.24 -5.20
CA LEU A 177 -17.25 2.47 -5.97
C LEU A 177 -18.08 3.61 -5.38
N GLU A 178 -19.32 3.34 -4.97
CA GLU A 178 -20.17 4.30 -4.25
C GLU A 178 -19.57 4.73 -2.90
N MET A 179 -18.75 3.89 -2.25
CA MET A 179 -18.02 4.24 -1.03
C MET A 179 -16.70 4.99 -1.30
N GLY A 180 -16.29 5.15 -2.56
CA GLY A 180 -15.04 5.81 -2.96
C GLY A 180 -13.84 4.89 -3.16
N PHE A 181 -14.05 3.57 -3.18
CA PHE A 181 -12.98 2.60 -3.48
C PHE A 181 -12.75 2.51 -4.98
N THR A 182 -11.51 2.66 -5.41
CA THR A 182 -11.15 2.74 -6.83
C THR A 182 -10.13 1.68 -7.25
N LEU A 183 -9.56 0.95 -6.29
CA LEU A 183 -8.55 -0.09 -6.52
C LEU A 183 -9.10 -1.45 -6.09
N PHE A 184 -9.16 -2.39 -7.03
CA PHE A 184 -9.70 -3.72 -6.82
C PHE A 184 -8.69 -4.78 -7.22
N GLN A 185 -8.62 -5.85 -6.43
CA GLN A 185 -7.89 -7.06 -6.84
C GLN A 185 -8.80 -7.91 -7.72
N GLY A 186 -8.21 -8.47 -8.77
CA GLY A 186 -8.85 -9.41 -9.67
C GLY A 186 -7.82 -10.37 -10.23
N ASP A 187 -8.31 -11.40 -10.91
CA ASP A 187 -7.43 -12.32 -11.63
C ASP A 187 -6.66 -11.57 -12.70
N ALA A 188 -5.44 -12.06 -12.98
CA ALA A 188 -4.70 -11.58 -14.13
C ALA A 188 -5.57 -11.78 -15.39
N PRO A 189 -5.59 -10.83 -16.33
CA PRO A 189 -6.25 -11.03 -17.62
C PRO A 189 -5.77 -12.35 -18.24
N SER A 190 -6.73 -13.22 -18.61
CA SER A 190 -6.48 -14.49 -19.29
C SER A 190 -5.83 -14.31 -20.65
#